data_AF-A0A7X2MVX8-F1
#
_entry.id   AF-A0A7X2MVX8-F1
#
_cell.length_a   1.000
_cell.length_b   1.000
_cell.length_c   1.000
_cell.angle_alpha   90.00
_cell.angle_beta   90.00
_cell.angle_gamma   90.00
#
_symmetry.space_group_name_H-M   'P 1'
#
loop_
_entity.id
_entity.type
_entity.pdbx_description
1 polymer ?
#
loop_
_entity_poly.entity_id
_entity_poly.type
_entity_poly.pdbx_seq_one_letter_code
_entity_poly.pdbx_strand_id
1 'polypeptide(L)' 'MDNNYKCNNPKCITTTEKYIHQKFTKIKNKEDMYRCIYCDHEQRIK' A
#
# COMPACT_ATOMS: atom_id res chain seq x y z
N MET A 1 -5.40 10.67 13.59
CA MET A 1 -5.98 9.34 13.27
C MET A 1 -5.10 8.74 12.18
N ASP A 2 -3.95 8.18 12.56
CA ASP A 2 -3.02 7.50 11.65
C ASP A 2 -3.51 6.06 11.47
N ASN A 3 -4.48 5.85 10.58
CA ASN A 3 -4.77 4.50 10.11
C ASN A 3 -3.56 4.03 9.27
N ASN A 4 -3.09 2.81 9.53
CA ASN A 4 -1.83 2.23 9.08
C ASN A 4 -1.81 1.88 7.56
N TYR A 5 -2.17 2.82 6.68
CA TYR A 5 -2.12 2.65 5.23
C TYR A 5 -0.69 2.91 4.70
N LYS A 6 0.27 2.07 5.11
CA LYS A 6 1.66 2.15 4.65
C LYS A 6 2.08 0.88 3.92
N CYS A 7 2.73 1.05 2.77
CA CYS A 7 3.33 -0.05 2.04
C CYS A 7 4.54 -0.58 2.81
N ASN A 8 4.51 -1.87 3.13
CA ASN A 8 5.60 -2.61 3.76
C ASN A 8 6.71 -3.08 2.79
N ASN A 9 6.64 -2.77 1.48
CA ASN A 9 7.68 -3.12 0.53
C ASN A 9 8.82 -2.09 0.62
N PRO A 10 10.03 -2.45 1.12
CA PRO A 10 11.12 -1.51 1.31
C PRO A 10 11.69 -0.93 0.00
N LYS A 11 11.33 -1.53 -1.15
CA LYS A 11 11.71 -1.05 -2.48
C LYS A 11 10.65 -0.14 -3.10
N CYS A 12 9.55 0.16 -2.41
CA CYS A 12 8.49 1.02 -2.93
C CYS A 12 8.92 2.49 -2.91
N ILE A 13 8.60 3.25 -3.94
CA ILE A 13 8.90 4.68 -3.98
C ILE A 13 8.27 5.44 -2.79
N THR A 14 7.10 4.98 -2.32
CA THR A 14 6.40 5.58 -1.16
C THR A 14 7.08 5.32 0.18
N THR A 15 8.05 4.41 0.25
CA THR A 15 8.85 4.21 1.47
C THR A 15 10.08 5.09 1.53
N THR A 16 10.57 5.56 0.37
CA THR A 16 11.72 6.45 0.26
C THR A 16 11.29 7.92 0.22
N GLU A 17 10.23 8.23 -0.53
CA GLU A 17 9.78 9.61 -0.78
C GLU A 17 8.65 10.04 0.17
N LYS A 18 8.93 11.01 1.04
CA LYS A 18 7.99 11.48 2.08
C LYS A 18 6.77 12.24 1.55
N TYR A 19 6.86 12.79 0.34
CA TYR A 19 5.81 13.62 -0.25
C TYR A 19 4.85 12.86 -1.16
N ILE A 20 5.09 11.57 -1.39
CA ILE A 20 4.21 10.74 -2.22
C ILE A 20 3.14 10.11 -1.33
N HIS A 21 1.89 10.48 -1.58
CA HIS A 21 0.76 9.84 -0.92
C HIS A 21 0.64 8.37 -1.33
N GLN A 22 0.53 7.49 -0.34
CA GLN A 22 0.35 6.06 -0.55
C GLN A 22 -1.05 5.81 -1.11
N LYS A 23 -1.11 5.03 -2.18
CA LYS A 23 -2.35 4.71 -2.90
C LYS A 23 -2.41 3.21 -3.11
N PHE A 24 -3.60 2.66 -2.86
CA PHE A 24 -3.85 1.23 -2.93
C PHE A 24 -5.16 0.96 -3.66
N THR A 25 -5.23 -0.17 -4.35
CA THR A 25 -6.47 -0.69 -4.94
C THR A 25 -6.88 -1.96 -4.24
N LYS A 26 -8.17 -2.11 -3.95
CA LYS A 26 -8.72 -3.36 -3.40
C LYS A 26 -8.62 -4.46 -4.45
N ILE A 27 -8.20 -5.64 -4.03
CA ILE A 27 -8.06 -6.79 -4.93
C ILE A 27 -9.41 -7.48 -5.04
N LYS A 28 -9.91 -7.64 -6.27
CA LYS A 28 -11.15 -8.39 -6.52
C LYS A 28 -10.95 -9.83 -6.03
N ASN A 29 -11.92 -10.37 -5.30
CA ASN A 29 -11.94 -11.74 -4.76
C ASN A 29 -10.98 -12.02 -3.59
N LYS A 30 -10.36 -11.00 -2.98
CA LYS A 30 -9.59 -11.17 -1.74
C LYS A 30 -10.07 -10.16 -0.70
N GLU A 31 -10.65 -10.65 0.40
CA GLU A 31 -11.07 -9.80 1.51
C GLU A 31 -9.86 -9.19 2.22
N ASP A 32 -9.96 -7.91 2.54
CA ASP A 32 -8.94 -7.09 3.20
C ASP A 32 -7.57 -7.02 2.50
N MET A 33 -7.45 -7.51 1.26
CA MET A 33 -6.22 -7.42 0.49
C MET A 33 -6.23 -6.22 -0.45
N TYR A 34 -5.13 -5.49 -0.41
CA TYR A 34 -4.92 -4.28 -1.18
C TYR A 34 -3.60 -4.39 -1.94
N ARG A 35 -3.60 -3.90 -3.17
CA ARG A 35 -2.42 -3.81 -4.03
C ARG A 35 -1.92 -2.38 -4.07
N CYS A 36 -0.65 -2.17 -3.77
CA CYS A 36 -0.01 -0.86 -3.93
C CYS A 36 0.05 -0.50 -5.42
N ILE A 37 -0.35 0.72 -5.79
CA ILE A 37 -0.32 1.13 -7.20
C ILE A 37 1.09 1.41 -7.73
N TYR A 38 2.08 1.57 -6.84
CA TYR A 38 3.45 1.97 -7.21
C TYR A 38 4.40 0.79 -7.39
N CYS A 39 4.21 -0.29 -6.64
CA CYS A 39 5.10 -1.45 -6.66
C CYS A 39 4.38 -2.80 -6.81
N ASP A 40 3.06 -2.76 -7.03
CA ASP A 40 2.17 -3.93 -7.13
C ASP A 40 2.20 -4.90 -5.94
N HIS A 41 2.81 -4.49 -4.81
CA HIS A 41 2.85 -5.31 -3.61
C HIS A 41 1.43 -5.48 -3.02
N GLU A 42 1.02 -6.74 -2.85
CA GLU A 42 -0.25 -7.12 -2.24
C GLU A 42 -0.09 -7.28 -0.73
N GLN A 43 -0.82 -6.52 0.07
CA GLN A 43 -0.80 -6.62 1.52
C GLN A 43 -2.17 -6.41 2.14
N ARG A 44 -2.34 -6.95 3.35
CA ARG A 44 -3.50 -6.62 4.18
C ARG A 44 -3.28 -5.28 4.84
N ILE A 45 -4.19 -4.34 4.62
CA ILE A 45 -4.14 -3.05 5.32
C ILE A 45 -5.16 -3.11 6.45
N LYS A 46 -4.70 -2.86 7.68
CA LYS A 46 -5.50 -2.87 8.92
C LYS A 46 -5.71 -1.45 9.43
#